data_AF-M4C4N4-F1
#
_entry.id   AF-M4C4N4-F1
#
_cell.length_a   1.000
_cell.length_b   1.000
_cell.length_c   1.000
_cell.angle_alpha   90.00
_cell.angle_beta   90.00
_cell.angle_gamma   90.00
#
_symmetry.space_group_name_H-M   'P 1'
#
loop_
_entity.id
_entity.type
_entity.pdbx_description
1 polymer ?
#
loop_
_entity_poly.entity_id
_entity_poly.type
_entity_poly.pdbx_seq_one_letter_code
_entity_poly.pdbx_strand_id
1 'polypeptide(L)'
;MHGRVKSIQLEHEQQKTIEQRQEEVSKVRMYHEVASKVLEMKRQQLYEPSVLPLTSHLLLLNPEFHMLWSYRRQVITALAKKANNFASKMQELAKIELEMTLRKWIIDQGLGDLKKEIGLCDKLLDLDERNFHCWNYRRHVCEMAGVSKTDQLAFTTKKIEQNFSNYSALHHRSTVLPEPITVDVLSSEIELVQQAVFTEPDDQSAWFYYRWLLTSMLDLMESSPEDAAGFLKTQVQWLEQLLEMEKDAKWVVVTLADVRGRVGAMTSVDGWQDSKKQSAELYERAIKLDPSHRRYYEDRKTRFL
;
A
#
# COMPACT_ATOMS: atom_id res chain seq x y z
N MET A 1 2.80 -5.59 16.81
CA MET A 1 3.82 -6.62 16.45
C MET A 1 5.15 -5.91 16.16
N HIS A 2 6.16 -5.97 17.04
CA HIS A 2 7.51 -5.56 16.65
C HIS A 2 8.15 -6.69 15.86
N GLY A 3 8.65 -6.40 14.65
CA GLY A 3 9.31 -7.41 13.81
C GLY A 3 10.46 -8.08 14.54
N ARG A 4 10.91 -9.24 14.02
CA ARG A 4 12.07 -9.95 14.58
C ARG A 4 13.22 -8.99 14.82
N VAL A 5 13.77 -9.05 16.04
CA VAL A 5 15.00 -8.35 16.44
C VAL A 5 16.07 -8.65 15.39
N LYS A 6 16.55 -7.62 14.68
CA LYS A 6 17.59 -7.80 13.64
C LYS A 6 18.86 -8.32 14.32
N SER A 7 19.70 -9.07 13.62
CA SER A 7 20.97 -9.61 14.16
C SER A 7 21.83 -8.56 14.88
N ILE A 8 21.83 -7.33 14.37
CA ILE A 8 22.51 -6.16 14.95
C ILE A 8 21.94 -5.77 16.34
N GLN A 9 20.62 -5.89 16.53
CA GLN A 9 20.00 -5.62 17.84
C GLN A 9 20.31 -6.72 18.84
N LEU A 10 20.43 -7.99 18.40
CA LEU A 10 20.88 -9.10 19.25
C LEU A 10 22.34 -8.92 19.71
N GLU A 11 23.22 -8.45 18.82
CA GLU A 11 24.60 -8.11 19.17
C GLU A 11 24.67 -6.94 20.16
N HIS A 12 23.89 -5.88 19.93
CA HIS A 12 23.75 -4.78 20.90
C HIS A 12 23.22 -5.26 22.25
N GLU A 13 22.26 -6.18 22.27
CA GLU A 13 21.67 -6.74 23.49
C GLU A 13 22.68 -7.57 24.29
N GLN A 14 23.57 -8.28 23.58
CA GLN A 14 24.69 -9.00 24.18
C GLN A 14 25.77 -8.05 24.73
N GLN A 15 25.97 -6.88 24.11
CA GLN A 15 26.91 -5.85 24.54
C GLN A 15 26.39 -4.92 25.65
N LYS A 16 25.10 -5.00 26.02
CA LYS A 16 24.53 -4.17 27.09
C LYS A 16 25.26 -4.38 28.42
N THR A 17 25.67 -3.29 29.05
CA THR A 17 26.25 -3.33 30.40
C THR A 17 25.22 -3.77 31.44
N ILE A 18 25.70 -4.19 32.62
CA ILE A 18 24.82 -4.55 33.75
C ILE A 18 23.90 -3.37 34.11
N GLU A 19 24.44 -2.14 34.10
CA GLU A 19 23.68 -0.92 34.38
C GLU A 19 22.57 -0.67 33.35
N GLN A 20 22.85 -0.83 32.06
CA GLN A 20 21.84 -0.68 31.00
C GLN A 20 20.71 -1.71 31.14
N ARG A 21 21.06 -2.97 31.48
CA ARG A 21 20.05 -4.02 31.75
C ARG A 21 19.22 -3.70 32.98
N GLN A 22 19.82 -3.18 34.05
CA GLN A 22 19.10 -2.74 35.24
C GLN A 22 18.16 -1.56 34.95
N GLU A 23 18.58 -0.62 34.11
CA GLU A 23 17.75 0.49 33.66
C GLU A 23 16.54 0.01 32.85
N GLU A 24 16.72 -0.95 31.94
CA GLU A 24 15.61 -1.55 31.18
C GLU A 24 14.61 -2.28 32.07
N VAL A 25 15.10 -3.07 33.04
CA VAL A 25 14.23 -3.72 34.04
C VAL A 25 13.45 -2.69 34.84
N SER A 26 14.09 -1.58 35.22
CA SER A 26 13.41 -0.48 35.92
C SER A 26 12.32 0.17 35.05
N LYS A 27 12.61 0.43 33.77
CA LYS A 27 11.63 0.96 32.80
C LYS A 27 10.44 0.02 32.62
N VAL A 28 10.69 -1.29 32.50
CA VAL A 28 9.64 -2.31 32.40
C VAL A 28 8.79 -2.35 33.67
N ARG A 29 9.40 -2.29 34.86
CA ARG A 29 8.68 -2.25 36.13
C ARG A 29 7.78 -1.01 36.21
N MET A 30 8.33 0.17 35.92
CA MET A 30 7.56 1.42 35.87
C MET A 30 6.40 1.35 34.88
N TYR A 31 6.63 0.79 33.69
CA TYR A 31 5.58 0.58 32.70
C TYR A 31 4.46 -0.30 33.26
N HIS A 32 4.78 -1.43 33.91
CA HIS A 32 3.80 -2.31 34.52
C HIS A 32 3.02 -1.67 35.66
N GLU A 33 3.67 -0.86 36.51
CA GLU A 33 3.03 -0.11 37.59
C GLU A 33 2.00 0.89 37.02
N VAL A 34 2.42 1.71 36.04
CA VAL A 34 1.54 2.69 35.40
C VAL A 34 0.40 2.00 34.64
N ALA A 35 0.70 0.93 33.89
CA ALA A 35 -0.30 0.15 33.18
C ALA A 35 -1.33 -0.46 34.13
N SER A 36 -0.89 -1.05 35.25
CA SER A 36 -1.79 -1.64 36.26
C SER A 36 -2.69 -0.58 36.88
N LYS A 37 -2.16 0.59 37.20
CA LYS A 37 -2.92 1.73 37.71
C LYS A 37 -3.98 2.19 36.70
N VAL A 38 -3.61 2.40 35.44
CA VAL A 38 -4.55 2.82 34.39
C VAL A 38 -5.64 1.77 34.14
N LEU A 39 -5.29 0.48 34.18
CA LEU A 39 -6.27 -0.60 34.05
C LEU A 39 -7.24 -0.67 35.23
N GLU A 40 -6.78 -0.39 36.45
CA GLU A 40 -7.67 -0.27 37.61
C GLU A 40 -8.61 0.94 37.48
N MET A 41 -8.09 2.11 37.09
CA MET A 41 -8.91 3.29 36.80
C MET A 41 -9.98 2.99 35.74
N LYS A 42 -9.62 2.21 34.70
CA LYS A 42 -10.55 1.72 33.69
C LYS A 42 -11.63 0.81 34.29
N ARG A 43 -11.25 -0.16 35.13
CA ARG A 43 -12.20 -1.08 35.79
C ARG A 43 -13.22 -0.32 36.64
N GLN A 44 -12.75 0.71 37.33
CA GLN A 44 -13.58 1.60 38.15
C GLN A 44 -14.35 2.65 37.34
N GLN A 45 -14.20 2.68 36.01
CA GLN A 45 -14.82 3.67 35.12
C GLN A 45 -14.49 5.13 35.50
N LEU A 46 -13.27 5.37 35.99
CA LEU A 46 -12.82 6.71 36.33
C LEU A 46 -12.52 7.49 35.05
N TYR A 47 -13.21 8.62 34.86
CA TYR A 47 -13.02 9.51 33.71
C TYR A 47 -12.53 10.88 34.20
N GLU A 48 -11.23 10.97 34.43
CA GLU A 48 -10.54 12.14 34.97
C GLU A 48 -9.47 12.67 34.01
N PRO A 49 -9.15 13.98 34.04
CA PRO A 49 -8.11 14.55 33.18
C PRO A 49 -6.74 13.90 33.36
N SER A 50 -6.43 13.43 34.57
CA SER A 50 -5.18 12.75 34.95
C SER A 50 -4.94 11.45 34.17
N VAL A 51 -5.98 10.82 33.63
CA VAL A 51 -5.88 9.58 32.84
C VAL A 51 -5.23 9.82 31.48
N LEU A 52 -5.41 11.00 30.89
CA LEU A 52 -4.89 11.32 29.56
C LEU A 52 -3.35 11.28 29.50
N PRO A 53 -2.57 11.97 30.36
CA PRO A 53 -1.11 11.87 30.30
C PRO A 53 -0.60 10.45 30.59
N LEU A 54 -1.24 9.70 31.49
CA LEU A 54 -0.86 8.31 31.78
C LEU A 54 -1.05 7.40 30.56
N THR A 55 -2.22 7.49 29.92
CA THR A 55 -2.48 6.72 28.70
C THR A 55 -1.59 7.16 27.54
N SER A 56 -1.29 8.46 27.40
CA SER A 56 -0.34 8.96 26.39
C SER A 56 1.04 8.33 26.56
N HIS A 57 1.57 8.28 27.79
CA HIS A 57 2.87 7.69 28.07
C HIS A 57 2.91 6.19 27.74
N LEU A 58 1.88 5.45 28.15
CA LEU A 58 1.79 4.01 27.86
C LEU A 58 1.68 3.72 26.36
N LEU A 59 0.95 4.56 25.61
CA LEU A 59 0.72 4.40 24.18
C LEU A 59 1.90 4.85 23.33
N LEU A 60 2.71 5.80 23.82
CA LEU A 60 4.00 6.14 23.20
C LEU A 60 4.96 4.95 23.25
N LEU A 61 4.95 4.21 24.37
CA LEU A 61 5.79 3.02 24.55
C LEU A 61 5.22 1.78 23.85
N ASN A 62 3.90 1.64 23.82
CA ASN A 62 3.20 0.50 23.23
C ASN A 62 1.89 0.93 22.55
N PRO A 63 1.94 1.36 21.28
CA PRO A 63 0.75 1.77 20.53
C PRO A 63 -0.19 0.59 20.21
N GLU A 64 0.24 -0.65 20.41
CA GLU A 64 -0.58 -1.85 20.20
C GLU A 64 -1.47 -2.18 21.41
N PHE A 65 -1.40 -1.38 22.48
CA PHE A 65 -2.23 -1.58 23.66
C PHE A 65 -3.68 -1.10 23.43
N HIS A 66 -4.42 -1.83 22.58
CA HIS A 66 -5.72 -1.41 22.04
C HIS A 66 -6.79 -1.08 23.09
N MET A 67 -6.75 -1.73 24.26
CA MET A 67 -7.68 -1.41 25.36
C MET A 67 -7.52 0.04 25.85
N LEU A 68 -6.30 0.58 25.85
CA LEU A 68 -6.04 1.95 26.24
C LEU A 68 -6.58 2.95 25.22
N TRP A 69 -6.52 2.64 23.92
CA TRP A 69 -7.14 3.48 22.89
C TRP A 69 -8.65 3.62 23.10
N SER A 70 -9.34 2.51 23.41
CA SER A 70 -10.77 2.53 23.70
C SER A 70 -11.07 3.34 24.97
N TYR A 71 -10.34 3.08 26.05
CA TYR A 71 -10.54 3.79 27.31
C TYR A 71 -10.25 5.29 27.18
N ARG A 72 -9.19 5.68 26.46
CA ARG A 72 -8.86 7.08 26.18
C ARG A 72 -10.00 7.81 25.48
N ARG A 73 -10.62 7.20 24.46
CA ARG A 73 -11.81 7.77 23.79
C ARG A 73 -12.96 7.99 24.77
N GLN A 74 -13.24 7.01 25.64
CA GLN A 74 -14.28 7.12 26.66
C GLN A 74 -14.01 8.27 27.64
N VAL A 75 -12.76 8.42 28.09
CA VAL A 75 -12.33 9.52 28.97
C VAL A 75 -12.55 10.86 28.28
N ILE A 76 -12.07 11.03 27.03
CA ILE A 76 -12.24 12.28 26.26
C ILE A 76 -13.72 12.66 26.15
N THR A 77 -14.58 11.71 25.74
CA THR A 77 -16.02 11.97 25.61
C THR A 77 -16.67 12.30 26.96
N ALA A 78 -16.31 11.62 28.04
CA ALA A 78 -16.85 11.87 29.37
C ALA A 78 -16.41 13.25 29.91
N LEU A 79 -15.15 13.65 29.70
CA LEU A 79 -14.65 14.96 30.08
C LEU A 79 -15.36 16.08 29.32
N ALA A 80 -15.59 15.91 28.02
CA ALA A 80 -16.35 16.87 27.24
C ALA A 80 -17.82 16.98 27.70
N LYS A 81 -18.47 15.86 28.06
CA LYS A 81 -19.85 15.86 28.59
C LYS A 81 -19.99 16.58 29.93
N LYS A 82 -18.94 16.56 30.76
CA LYS A 82 -18.92 17.28 32.06
C LYS A 82 -18.66 18.78 31.91
N ALA A 83 -18.19 19.24 30.75
CA ALA A 83 -17.88 20.65 30.53
C ALA A 83 -19.14 21.47 30.23
N ASN A 84 -19.12 22.75 30.59
CA ASN A 84 -20.21 23.70 30.30
C ASN A 84 -20.52 23.81 28.80
N ASN A 85 -19.50 23.64 27.96
CA ASN A 85 -19.65 23.62 26.50
C ASN A 85 -18.94 22.39 25.93
N PHE A 86 -19.74 21.39 25.58
CA PHE A 86 -19.27 20.13 25.01
C PHE A 86 -18.43 20.33 23.74
N ALA A 87 -18.92 21.14 22.79
CA ALA A 87 -18.27 21.33 21.50
C ALA A 87 -16.90 22.02 21.66
N SER A 88 -16.84 23.07 22.47
CA SER A 88 -15.58 23.77 22.77
C SER A 88 -14.56 22.83 23.43
N LYS A 89 -15.00 22.03 24.41
CA LYS A 89 -14.10 21.09 25.10
C LYS A 89 -13.62 19.96 24.20
N MET A 90 -14.50 19.42 23.34
CA MET A 90 -14.10 18.44 22.32
C MET A 90 -13.07 19.02 21.36
N GLN A 91 -13.24 20.27 20.91
CA GLN A 91 -12.29 20.93 20.01
C GLN A 91 -10.92 21.15 20.66
N GLU A 92 -10.88 21.51 21.95
CA GLU A 92 -9.65 21.65 22.73
C GLU A 92 -8.90 20.31 22.83
N LEU A 93 -9.60 19.24 23.26
CA LEU A 93 -9.01 17.91 23.39
C LEU A 93 -8.57 17.35 22.03
N ALA A 94 -9.35 17.59 20.97
CA ALA A 94 -9.03 17.17 19.62
C ALA A 94 -7.70 17.74 19.11
N LYS A 95 -7.35 18.98 19.43
CA LYS A 95 -6.06 19.58 19.03
C LYS A 95 -4.88 18.80 19.59
N ILE A 96 -4.95 18.42 20.86
CA ILE A 96 -3.90 17.64 21.55
C ILE A 96 -3.83 16.23 20.94
N GLU A 97 -4.99 15.60 20.72
CA GLU A 97 -5.03 14.27 20.14
C GLU A 97 -4.48 14.26 18.71
N LEU A 98 -4.85 15.20 17.84
CA LEU A 98 -4.30 15.24 16.48
C LEU A 98 -2.75 15.22 16.49
N GLU A 99 -2.10 15.93 17.39
CA GLU A 99 -0.64 15.95 17.51
C GLU A 99 -0.03 14.65 18.02
N MET A 100 -0.75 13.91 18.87
CA MET A 100 -0.20 12.73 19.56
C MET A 100 -0.82 11.41 19.10
N THR A 101 -2.15 11.31 19.07
CA THR A 101 -2.88 10.05 18.99
C THR A 101 -4.29 10.10 18.37
N LEU A 102 -4.93 8.95 18.10
CA LEU A 102 -6.36 8.86 17.71
C LEU A 102 -6.80 9.71 16.50
N ARG A 103 -5.85 10.12 15.64
CA ARG A 103 -6.05 11.08 14.56
C ARG A 103 -7.27 10.79 13.67
N LYS A 104 -7.41 9.55 13.16
CA LYS A 104 -8.58 9.14 12.38
C LYS A 104 -9.90 9.33 13.14
N TRP A 105 -9.96 8.92 14.40
CA TRP A 105 -11.19 9.07 15.20
C TRP A 105 -11.58 10.53 15.38
N ILE A 106 -10.62 11.44 15.58
CA ILE A 106 -10.89 12.88 15.69
C ILE A 106 -11.43 13.45 14.36
N ILE A 107 -10.84 13.05 13.23
CA ILE A 107 -11.31 13.48 11.91
C ILE A 107 -12.71 12.96 11.60
N ASP A 108 -13.02 11.70 11.95
CA ASP A 108 -14.35 11.12 11.79
C ASP A 108 -15.44 11.90 12.57
N GLN A 109 -15.06 12.67 13.59
CA GLN A 109 -15.98 13.53 14.36
C GLN A 109 -16.10 14.95 13.77
N GLY A 110 -15.39 15.27 12.68
CA GLY A 110 -15.40 16.61 12.07
C GLY A 110 -14.61 17.67 12.84
N LEU A 111 -13.68 17.27 13.72
CA LEU A 111 -12.99 18.17 14.65
C LEU A 111 -11.59 18.61 14.16
N GLY A 112 -11.19 18.23 12.94
CA GLY A 112 -9.88 18.59 12.37
C GLY A 112 -9.96 19.24 11.00
N ASP A 113 -8.84 19.86 10.61
CA ASP A 113 -8.69 20.56 9.35
C ASP A 113 -8.22 19.58 8.27
N LEU A 114 -9.14 19.14 7.41
CA LEU A 114 -8.87 18.13 6.38
C LEU A 114 -7.74 18.54 5.42
N LYS A 115 -7.58 19.84 5.13
CA LYS A 115 -6.50 20.32 4.26
C LYS A 115 -5.14 20.14 4.93
N LYS A 116 -5.05 20.41 6.24
CA LYS A 116 -3.82 20.13 7.02
C LYS A 116 -3.53 18.65 7.11
N GLU A 117 -4.56 17.81 7.25
CA GLU A 117 -4.40 16.36 7.30
C GLU A 117 -3.88 15.79 5.97
N ILE A 118 -4.38 16.26 4.83
CA ILE A 118 -3.84 15.90 3.50
C ILE A 118 -2.39 16.34 3.39
N GLY A 119 -2.08 17.58 3.76
CA GLY A 119 -0.69 18.09 3.72
C GLY A 119 0.26 17.34 4.67
N LEU A 120 -0.24 16.81 5.78
CA LEU A 120 0.56 15.92 6.63
C LEU A 120 0.81 14.57 5.94
N CYS A 121 -0.22 13.98 5.32
CA CYS A 121 -0.05 12.73 4.60
C CYS A 121 1.00 12.86 3.50
N ASP A 122 0.98 13.96 2.77
CA ASP A 122 1.98 14.23 1.72
C ASP A 122 3.41 14.23 2.30
N LYS A 123 3.64 14.92 3.43
CA LYS A 123 4.95 14.92 4.12
C LYS A 123 5.35 13.54 4.62
N LEU A 124 4.42 12.77 5.19
CA LEU A 124 4.71 11.42 5.68
C LEU A 124 5.03 10.45 4.54
N LEU A 125 4.37 10.60 3.39
CA LEU A 125 4.65 9.83 2.18
C LEU A 125 5.91 10.30 1.45
N ASP A 126 6.43 11.50 1.74
CA ASP A 126 7.76 11.92 1.30
C ASP A 126 8.87 11.27 2.16
N LEU A 127 8.57 10.92 3.42
CA LEU A 127 9.49 10.22 4.32
C LEU A 127 9.48 8.69 4.11
N ASP A 128 8.30 8.11 3.92
CA ASP A 128 8.11 6.69 3.60
C ASP A 128 6.93 6.53 2.64
N GLU A 129 7.26 6.45 1.36
CA GLU A 129 6.28 6.34 0.29
C GLU A 129 5.52 5.00 0.28
N ARG A 130 5.99 4.00 1.04
CA ARG A 130 5.37 2.67 1.17
C ARG A 130 4.50 2.54 2.42
N ASN A 131 4.33 3.62 3.19
CA ASN A 131 3.51 3.64 4.38
C ASN A 131 2.02 3.46 4.02
N PHE A 132 1.57 2.21 3.98
CA PHE A 132 0.20 1.87 3.61
C PHE A 132 -0.85 2.44 4.59
N HIS A 133 -0.50 2.63 5.87
CA HIS A 133 -1.38 3.30 6.83
C HIS A 133 -1.61 4.75 6.43
N CYS A 134 -0.56 5.45 6.00
CA CYS A 134 -0.65 6.83 5.52
C CYS A 134 -1.46 6.92 4.22
N TRP A 135 -1.23 6.01 3.25
CA TRP A 135 -2.05 5.94 2.03
C TRP A 135 -3.53 5.70 2.32
N ASN A 136 -3.85 4.78 3.23
CA ASN A 136 -5.22 4.50 3.65
C ASN A 136 -5.86 5.71 4.33
N TYR A 137 -5.12 6.36 5.24
CA TYR A 137 -5.60 7.54 5.92
C TYR A 137 -5.80 8.72 4.96
N ARG A 138 -4.89 8.91 3.99
CA ARG A 138 -5.01 9.94 2.97
C ARG A 138 -6.27 9.74 2.11
N ARG A 139 -6.58 8.51 1.67
CA ARG A 139 -7.85 8.19 0.97
C ARG A 139 -9.05 8.66 1.76
N HIS A 140 -9.14 8.22 3.01
CA HIS A 140 -10.23 8.56 3.92
C HIS A 140 -10.41 10.08 4.06
N VAL A 141 -9.33 10.83 4.27
CA VAL A 141 -9.39 12.29 4.41
C VAL A 141 -9.75 12.98 3.08
N CYS A 142 -9.22 12.51 1.94
CA CYS A 142 -9.55 13.04 0.62
C CYS A 142 -11.02 12.84 0.28
N GLU A 143 -11.59 11.67 0.58
CA GLU A 143 -13.02 11.37 0.44
C GLU A 143 -13.86 12.33 1.30
N MET A 144 -13.52 12.47 2.59
CA MET A 144 -14.22 13.41 3.49
C MET A 144 -14.12 14.87 3.03
N ALA A 145 -13.00 15.26 2.43
CA ALA A 145 -12.77 16.62 1.94
C ALA A 145 -13.40 16.88 0.56
N GLY A 146 -13.97 15.87 -0.10
CA GLY A 146 -14.50 16.00 -1.45
C GLY A 146 -13.42 16.27 -2.51
N VAL A 147 -12.19 15.79 -2.30
CA VAL A 147 -11.10 15.94 -3.28
C VAL A 147 -11.46 15.18 -4.54
N SER A 148 -11.39 15.85 -5.70
CA SER A 148 -11.77 15.25 -6.97
C SER A 148 -10.91 14.01 -7.30
N LYS A 149 -11.48 13.04 -8.01
CA LYS A 149 -10.71 11.88 -8.50
C LYS A 149 -9.52 12.34 -9.36
N THR A 150 -9.69 13.40 -10.14
CA THR A 150 -8.62 14.01 -10.95
C THR A 150 -7.44 14.47 -10.10
N ASP A 151 -7.69 15.19 -9.00
CA ASP A 151 -6.62 15.66 -8.11
C ASP A 151 -5.93 14.50 -7.38
N GLN A 152 -6.70 13.45 -7.03
CA GLN A 152 -6.15 12.24 -6.43
C GLN A 152 -5.26 11.47 -7.43
N LEU A 153 -5.67 11.36 -8.70
CA LEU A 153 -4.86 10.77 -9.76
C LEU A 153 -3.60 11.60 -10.01
N ALA A 154 -3.72 12.93 -10.08
CA ALA A 154 -2.57 13.83 -10.23
C ALA A 154 -1.54 13.65 -9.09
N PHE A 155 -2.00 13.43 -7.86
CA PHE A 155 -1.11 13.11 -6.75
C PHE A 155 -0.40 11.77 -6.94
N THR A 156 -1.10 10.72 -7.41
CA THR A 156 -0.45 9.44 -7.71
C THR A 156 0.56 9.55 -8.84
N THR A 157 0.26 10.30 -9.89
CA THR A 157 1.20 10.56 -10.99
C THR A 157 2.46 11.23 -10.47
N LYS A 158 2.33 12.29 -9.66
CA LYS A 158 3.48 12.93 -9.01
C LYS A 158 4.32 11.94 -8.21
N LYS A 159 3.70 11.02 -7.46
CA LYS A 159 4.40 10.00 -6.67
C LYS A 159 5.11 8.96 -7.55
N ILE A 160 4.52 8.58 -8.68
CA ILE A 160 5.13 7.66 -9.65
C ILE A 160 6.29 8.33 -10.38
N GLU A 161 6.19 9.62 -10.75
CA GLU A 161 7.29 10.37 -11.37
C GLU A 161 8.48 10.57 -10.41
N GLN A 162 8.23 10.61 -9.10
CA GLN A 162 9.29 10.64 -8.08
C GLN A 162 9.97 9.28 -7.91
N ASN A 163 9.22 8.19 -8.06
CA ASN A 163 9.73 6.82 -8.02
C ASN A 163 8.82 5.89 -8.85
N PHE A 164 9.32 5.43 -10.00
CA PHE A 164 8.56 4.58 -10.92
C PHE A 164 8.19 3.22 -10.30
N SER A 165 8.99 2.76 -9.34
CA SER A 165 8.78 1.54 -8.54
C SER A 165 7.78 1.72 -7.37
N ASN A 166 7.09 2.86 -7.26
CA ASN A 166 6.18 3.10 -6.15
C ASN A 166 4.87 2.29 -6.27
N TYR A 167 4.91 1.03 -5.79
CA TYR A 167 3.76 0.13 -5.78
C TYR A 167 2.54 0.71 -5.07
N SER A 168 2.74 1.47 -3.99
CA SER A 168 1.63 2.03 -3.22
C SER A 168 0.90 3.12 -4.00
N ALA A 169 1.62 3.93 -4.78
CA ALA A 169 1.03 4.90 -5.69
C ALA A 169 0.27 4.21 -6.84
N LEU A 170 0.85 3.18 -7.47
CA LEU A 170 0.20 2.39 -8.51
C LEU A 170 -1.08 1.68 -8.01
N HIS A 171 -1.02 1.08 -6.82
CA HIS A 171 -2.19 0.47 -6.19
C HIS A 171 -3.26 1.51 -5.84
N HIS A 172 -2.87 2.66 -5.28
CA HIS A 172 -3.84 3.73 -5.01
C HIS A 172 -4.51 4.21 -6.29
N ARG A 173 -3.73 4.39 -7.35
CA ARG A 173 -4.21 4.78 -8.68
C ARG A 173 -5.26 3.80 -9.20
N SER A 174 -5.03 2.48 -9.07
CA SER A 174 -6.02 1.45 -9.44
C SER A 174 -7.36 1.58 -8.69
N THR A 175 -7.38 2.17 -7.49
CA THR A 175 -8.60 2.36 -6.69
C THR A 175 -9.33 3.68 -6.97
N VAL A 176 -8.66 4.65 -7.60
CA VAL A 176 -9.20 6.00 -7.84
C VAL A 176 -9.73 6.16 -9.25
N LEU A 177 -9.30 5.31 -10.19
CA LEU A 177 -9.76 5.31 -11.58
C LEU A 177 -11.31 5.34 -11.68
N PRO A 178 -11.84 5.90 -12.79
CA PRO A 178 -13.28 5.98 -12.98
C PRO A 178 -13.92 4.59 -13.09
N GLU A 179 -15.16 4.50 -12.61
CA GLU A 179 -16.00 3.31 -12.75
C GLU A 179 -17.30 3.71 -13.48
N PRO A 180 -17.68 3.05 -14.60
CA PRO A 180 -16.92 2.02 -15.30
C PRO A 180 -15.65 2.58 -15.95
N ILE A 181 -14.60 1.75 -16.04
CA ILE A 181 -13.36 2.13 -16.71
C ILE A 181 -13.54 2.01 -18.23
N THR A 182 -13.00 2.96 -18.99
CA THR A 182 -13.10 2.99 -20.46
C THR A 182 -11.81 2.55 -21.13
N VAL A 183 -11.89 2.19 -22.41
CA VAL A 183 -10.72 1.84 -23.24
C VAL A 183 -9.71 2.99 -23.31
N ASP A 184 -10.17 4.24 -23.45
CA ASP A 184 -9.28 5.42 -23.49
C ASP A 184 -8.49 5.58 -22.20
N VAL A 185 -9.16 5.39 -21.05
CA VAL A 185 -8.52 5.45 -19.74
C VAL A 185 -7.46 4.37 -19.65
N LEU A 186 -7.81 3.10 -19.89
CA LEU A 186 -6.84 1.99 -19.85
C LEU A 186 -5.67 2.18 -20.82
N SER A 187 -5.91 2.74 -22.00
CA SER A 187 -4.84 3.01 -22.97
C SER A 187 -3.84 4.04 -22.42
N SER A 188 -4.35 5.13 -21.82
CA SER A 188 -3.48 6.13 -21.17
C SER A 188 -2.72 5.57 -19.96
N GLU A 189 -3.34 4.65 -19.21
CA GLU A 189 -2.69 3.95 -18.10
C GLU A 189 -1.57 3.01 -18.58
N ILE A 190 -1.80 2.32 -19.69
CA ILE A 190 -0.81 1.44 -20.33
C ILE A 190 0.40 2.24 -20.79
N GLU A 191 0.19 3.38 -21.44
CA GLU A 191 1.29 4.27 -21.85
C GLU A 191 2.11 4.75 -20.64
N LEU A 192 1.44 5.16 -19.56
CA LEU A 192 2.13 5.59 -18.34
C LEU A 192 2.97 4.46 -17.73
N VAL A 193 2.43 3.24 -17.61
CA VAL A 193 3.17 2.14 -16.99
C VAL A 193 4.26 1.60 -17.91
N GLN A 194 4.11 1.69 -19.23
CA GLN A 194 5.17 1.35 -20.18
C GLN A 194 6.40 2.24 -19.99
N GLN A 195 6.22 3.53 -19.73
CA GLN A 195 7.33 4.44 -19.40
C GLN A 195 8.04 4.04 -18.10
N ALA A 196 7.27 3.65 -17.07
CA ALA A 196 7.81 3.19 -15.79
C ALA A 196 8.62 1.88 -15.96
N VAL A 197 8.04 0.90 -16.64
CA VAL A 197 8.68 -0.39 -16.95
C VAL A 197 9.93 -0.22 -17.81
N PHE A 198 9.91 0.69 -18.78
CA PHE A 198 11.09 0.95 -19.62
C PHE A 198 12.24 1.56 -18.80
N THR A 199 11.91 2.35 -17.78
CA THR A 199 12.91 2.97 -16.89
C THR A 199 13.47 1.99 -15.88
N GLU A 200 12.63 1.13 -15.29
CA GLU A 200 13.02 0.15 -14.27
C GLU A 200 12.45 -1.25 -14.59
N PRO A 201 13.00 -1.94 -15.63
CA PRO A 201 12.44 -3.20 -16.14
C PRO A 201 12.55 -4.38 -15.15
N ASP A 202 13.42 -4.28 -14.15
CA ASP A 202 13.59 -5.28 -13.10
C ASP A 202 12.63 -5.08 -11.91
N ASP A 203 12.02 -3.89 -11.75
CA ASP A 203 11.10 -3.65 -10.64
C ASP A 203 9.71 -4.24 -10.91
N GLN A 204 9.26 -5.10 -10.00
CA GLN A 204 8.01 -5.83 -10.16
C GLN A 204 6.75 -4.96 -10.15
N SER A 205 6.80 -3.76 -9.56
CA SER A 205 5.62 -2.99 -9.18
C SER A 205 4.82 -2.55 -10.40
N ALA A 206 5.52 -1.97 -11.37
CA ALA A 206 4.94 -1.53 -12.63
C ALA A 206 4.41 -2.73 -13.44
N TRP A 207 5.09 -3.87 -13.43
CA TRP A 207 4.63 -5.09 -14.10
C TRP A 207 3.33 -5.66 -13.54
N PHE A 208 3.15 -5.64 -12.21
CA PHE A 208 1.89 -6.07 -11.61
C PHE A 208 0.74 -5.15 -12.00
N TYR A 209 0.96 -3.83 -12.04
CA TYR A 209 -0.02 -2.87 -12.50
C TYR A 209 -0.36 -3.07 -13.99
N TYR A 210 0.67 -3.23 -14.82
CA TYR A 210 0.51 -3.49 -16.25
C TYR A 210 -0.26 -4.79 -16.54
N ARG A 211 0.03 -5.87 -15.80
CA ARG A 211 -0.73 -7.13 -15.92
C ARG A 211 -2.21 -6.97 -15.57
N TRP A 212 -2.54 -6.14 -14.59
CA TRP A 212 -3.92 -5.79 -14.26
C TRP A 212 -4.57 -5.02 -15.41
N LEU A 213 -3.93 -3.98 -15.93
CA LEU A 213 -4.42 -3.20 -17.07
C LEU A 213 -4.69 -4.07 -18.32
N LEU A 214 -3.77 -4.98 -18.64
CA LEU A 214 -3.94 -5.93 -19.74
C LEU A 214 -5.19 -6.80 -19.56
N THR A 215 -5.44 -7.25 -18.34
CA THR A 215 -6.61 -8.09 -18.03
C THR A 215 -7.89 -7.27 -18.14
N SER A 216 -7.91 -6.07 -17.54
CA SER A 216 -9.04 -5.15 -17.64
C SER A 216 -9.36 -4.73 -19.08
N MET A 217 -8.34 -4.54 -19.93
CA MET A 217 -8.56 -4.22 -21.35
C MET A 217 -9.22 -5.39 -22.09
N LEU A 218 -8.76 -6.61 -21.83
CA LEU A 218 -9.36 -7.80 -22.43
C LEU A 218 -10.79 -8.03 -21.98
N ASP A 219 -11.12 -7.75 -20.72
CA ASP A 219 -12.49 -7.84 -20.21
C ASP A 219 -13.42 -6.86 -20.95
N LEU A 220 -12.93 -5.67 -21.32
CA LEU A 220 -13.71 -4.73 -22.16
C LEU A 220 -13.85 -5.17 -23.63
N MET A 221 -12.94 -6.02 -24.10
CA MET A 221 -12.90 -6.54 -25.47
C MET A 221 -13.46 -7.97 -25.58
N GLU A 222 -14.08 -8.52 -24.53
CA GLU A 222 -14.52 -9.92 -24.48
C GLU A 222 -15.47 -10.29 -25.64
N SER A 223 -16.25 -9.32 -26.13
CA SER A 223 -17.18 -9.50 -27.25
C SER A 223 -16.52 -9.53 -28.64
N SER A 224 -15.23 -9.22 -28.76
CA SER A 224 -14.49 -9.11 -30.03
C SER A 224 -13.10 -9.77 -29.93
N PRO A 225 -12.99 -11.07 -30.23
CA PRO A 225 -11.71 -11.78 -30.25
C PRO A 225 -10.68 -11.15 -31.18
N GLU A 226 -11.12 -10.58 -32.31
CA GLU A 226 -10.25 -9.90 -33.28
C GLU A 226 -9.62 -8.64 -32.68
N ASP A 227 -10.39 -7.80 -31.98
CA ASP A 227 -9.88 -6.59 -31.35
C ASP A 227 -8.95 -6.93 -30.18
N ALA A 228 -9.34 -7.92 -29.36
CA ALA A 228 -8.52 -8.42 -28.27
C ALA A 228 -7.17 -8.96 -28.78
N ALA A 229 -7.17 -9.71 -29.87
CA ALA A 229 -5.96 -10.21 -30.49
C ALA A 229 -5.12 -9.10 -31.13
N GLY A 230 -5.76 -8.13 -31.79
CA GLY A 230 -5.10 -6.94 -32.34
C GLY A 230 -4.35 -6.18 -31.24
N PHE A 231 -5.03 -5.90 -30.13
CA PHE A 231 -4.44 -5.29 -28.94
C PHE A 231 -3.27 -6.11 -28.39
N LEU A 232 -3.44 -7.42 -28.13
CA LEU A 232 -2.35 -8.24 -27.62
C LEU A 232 -1.15 -8.30 -28.57
N LYS A 233 -1.37 -8.28 -29.89
CA LYS A 233 -0.28 -8.23 -30.89
C LYS A 233 0.51 -6.93 -30.80
N THR A 234 -0.13 -5.78 -30.55
CA THR A 234 0.63 -4.54 -30.26
C THR A 234 1.41 -4.66 -28.95
N GLN A 235 0.85 -5.35 -27.95
CA GLN A 235 1.53 -5.62 -26.70
C GLN A 235 2.76 -6.54 -26.85
N VAL A 236 2.68 -7.54 -27.73
CA VAL A 236 3.83 -8.39 -28.09
C VAL A 236 4.94 -7.56 -28.73
N GLN A 237 4.61 -6.71 -29.72
CA GLN A 237 5.62 -5.96 -30.48
C GLN A 237 6.48 -5.05 -29.58
N TRP A 238 5.88 -4.31 -28.66
CA TRP A 238 6.67 -3.44 -27.78
C TRP A 238 7.48 -4.25 -26.74
N LEU A 239 6.93 -5.36 -26.22
CA LEU A 239 7.65 -6.22 -25.28
C LEU A 239 8.87 -6.89 -25.92
N GLU A 240 8.79 -7.22 -27.22
CA GLU A 240 9.93 -7.73 -27.97
C GLU A 240 11.03 -6.69 -28.10
N GLN A 241 10.68 -5.45 -28.42
CA GLN A 241 11.65 -4.35 -28.46
C GLN A 241 12.32 -4.13 -27.10
N LEU A 242 11.54 -4.16 -26.01
CA LEU A 242 12.11 -4.06 -24.67
C LEU A 242 13.03 -5.25 -24.35
N LEU A 243 12.67 -6.47 -24.75
CA LEU A 243 13.47 -7.67 -24.51
C LEU A 243 14.79 -7.68 -25.30
N GLU A 244 14.84 -7.03 -26.47
CA GLU A 244 16.07 -6.84 -27.23
C GLU A 244 17.09 -5.98 -26.47
N MET A 245 16.60 -4.95 -25.77
CA MET A 245 17.39 -4.05 -24.94
C MET A 245 17.74 -4.70 -23.59
N GLU A 246 16.76 -5.30 -22.94
CA GLU A 246 16.82 -5.78 -21.55
C GLU A 246 16.68 -7.31 -21.51
N LYS A 247 17.72 -7.99 -22.00
CA LYS A 247 17.68 -9.45 -22.24
C LYS A 247 17.50 -10.26 -20.96
N ASP A 248 18.01 -9.79 -19.83
CA ASP A 248 17.97 -10.54 -18.58
C ASP A 248 16.84 -10.08 -17.65
N ALA A 249 16.06 -9.07 -18.06
CA ALA A 249 14.92 -8.58 -17.30
C ALA A 249 13.81 -9.64 -17.29
N LYS A 250 13.80 -10.41 -16.18
CA LYS A 250 12.87 -11.52 -15.94
C LYS A 250 11.42 -11.12 -16.21
N TRP A 251 11.01 -9.94 -15.77
CA TRP A 251 9.61 -9.52 -15.88
C TRP A 251 9.18 -9.23 -17.32
N VAL A 252 10.09 -8.77 -18.19
CA VAL A 252 9.84 -8.65 -19.63
C VAL A 252 9.58 -10.04 -20.21
N VAL A 253 10.44 -11.02 -19.90
CA VAL A 253 10.31 -12.40 -20.39
C VAL A 253 9.00 -13.04 -19.92
N VAL A 254 8.67 -12.91 -18.62
CA VAL A 254 7.45 -13.49 -18.04
C VAL A 254 6.20 -12.83 -18.61
N THR A 255 6.21 -11.51 -18.80
CA THR A 255 5.05 -10.79 -19.34
C THR A 255 4.85 -11.12 -20.82
N LEU A 256 5.91 -11.12 -21.63
CA LEU A 256 5.85 -11.51 -23.04
C LEU A 256 5.37 -12.96 -23.21
N ALA A 257 5.82 -13.87 -22.35
CA ALA A 257 5.34 -15.25 -22.34
C ALA A 257 3.83 -15.32 -22.09
N ASP A 258 3.30 -14.56 -21.12
CA ASP A 258 1.85 -14.51 -20.85
C ASP A 258 1.06 -13.92 -22.01
N VAL A 259 1.49 -12.77 -22.55
CA VAL A 259 0.79 -12.08 -23.66
C VAL A 259 0.76 -12.99 -24.90
N ARG A 260 1.88 -13.61 -25.27
CA ARG A 260 1.93 -14.58 -26.38
C ARG A 260 1.06 -15.81 -26.13
N GLY A 261 0.99 -16.28 -24.88
CA GLY A 261 0.13 -17.39 -24.48
C GLY A 261 -1.36 -17.06 -24.66
N ARG A 262 -1.76 -15.83 -24.31
CA ARG A 262 -3.13 -15.34 -24.53
C ARG A 262 -3.48 -15.24 -26.01
N VAL A 263 -2.56 -14.76 -26.86
CA VAL A 263 -2.74 -14.79 -28.33
C VAL A 263 -2.87 -16.23 -28.83
N GLY A 264 -2.03 -17.13 -28.33
CA GLY A 264 -2.05 -18.54 -28.69
C GLY A 264 -3.31 -19.31 -28.26
N ALA A 265 -4.07 -18.78 -27.30
CA ALA A 265 -5.37 -19.33 -26.90
C ALA A 265 -6.52 -18.91 -27.84
N MET A 266 -6.34 -17.86 -28.63
CA MET A 266 -7.34 -17.36 -29.59
C MET A 266 -7.20 -18.11 -30.93
N THR A 267 -7.72 -19.34 -30.99
CA THR A 267 -7.54 -20.24 -32.15
C THR A 267 -8.20 -19.75 -33.44
N SER A 268 -9.05 -18.73 -33.39
CA SER A 268 -9.65 -18.07 -34.55
C SER A 268 -8.70 -17.07 -35.24
N VAL A 269 -7.53 -16.78 -34.66
CA VAL A 269 -6.64 -15.71 -35.11
C VAL A 269 -5.39 -16.26 -35.78
N ASP A 270 -4.98 -15.66 -36.90
CA ASP A 270 -3.75 -16.04 -37.60
C ASP A 270 -2.49 -15.92 -36.72
N GLY A 271 -1.64 -16.93 -36.78
CA GLY A 271 -0.38 -17.01 -36.03
C GLY A 271 -0.52 -17.49 -34.57
N TRP A 272 -1.69 -18.01 -34.17
CA TRP A 272 -1.90 -18.52 -32.81
C TRP A 272 -0.95 -19.67 -32.44
N GLN A 273 -0.67 -20.58 -33.38
CA GLN A 273 0.23 -21.73 -33.14
C GLN A 273 1.66 -21.28 -32.86
N ASP A 274 2.16 -20.34 -33.65
CA ASP A 274 3.50 -19.77 -33.47
C ASP A 274 3.59 -18.99 -32.16
N SER A 275 2.56 -18.20 -31.84
CA SER A 275 2.49 -17.47 -30.56
C SER A 275 2.50 -18.41 -29.35
N LYS A 276 1.76 -19.52 -29.43
CA LYS A 276 1.73 -20.56 -28.41
C LYS A 276 3.09 -21.23 -28.23
N LYS A 277 3.78 -21.55 -29.33
CA LYS A 277 5.14 -22.11 -29.29
C LYS A 277 6.14 -21.14 -28.67
N GLN A 278 6.14 -19.88 -29.11
CA GLN A 278 7.04 -18.83 -28.60
C GLN A 278 6.78 -18.52 -27.11
N SER A 279 5.52 -18.56 -26.66
CA SER A 279 5.17 -18.45 -25.24
C SER A 279 5.84 -19.56 -24.41
N ALA A 280 5.80 -20.80 -24.87
CA ALA A 280 6.43 -21.93 -24.18
C ALA A 280 7.97 -21.77 -24.10
N GLU A 281 8.60 -21.34 -25.19
CA GLU A 281 10.05 -21.08 -25.24
C GLU A 281 10.48 -19.97 -24.26
N LEU A 282 9.66 -18.92 -24.12
CA LEU A 282 9.91 -17.84 -23.16
C LEU A 282 9.74 -18.29 -21.71
N TYR A 283 8.76 -19.15 -21.40
CA TYR A 283 8.66 -19.73 -20.05
C TYR A 283 9.85 -20.64 -19.72
N GLU A 284 10.39 -21.40 -20.68
CA GLU A 284 11.65 -22.14 -20.49
C GLU A 284 12.83 -21.22 -20.20
N ARG A 285 12.88 -20.05 -20.85
CA ARG A 285 13.86 -19.01 -20.54
C ARG A 285 13.65 -18.44 -19.13
N ALA A 286 12.41 -18.16 -18.73
CA ALA A 286 12.09 -17.66 -17.39
C ALA A 286 12.53 -18.64 -16.29
N ILE A 287 12.42 -19.96 -16.51
CA ILE A 287 12.94 -20.98 -15.56
C ILE A 287 14.44 -20.87 -15.34
N LYS A 288 15.20 -20.48 -16.37
CA LYS A 288 16.66 -20.28 -16.27
C LYS A 288 17.00 -18.98 -15.52
N LEU A 289 16.24 -17.90 -15.77
CA LEU A 289 16.43 -16.60 -15.12
C LEU A 289 15.96 -16.59 -13.66
N ASP A 290 14.91 -17.34 -13.33
CA ASP A 290 14.34 -17.43 -11.98
C ASP A 290 14.00 -18.88 -11.59
N PRO A 291 15.02 -19.66 -11.20
CA PRO A 291 14.84 -21.07 -10.84
C PRO A 291 13.91 -21.28 -9.64
N SER A 292 13.78 -20.27 -8.76
CA SER A 292 12.96 -20.35 -7.56
C SER A 292 11.46 -20.43 -7.88
N HIS A 293 11.05 -19.91 -9.04
CA HIS A 293 9.67 -19.94 -9.53
C HIS A 293 9.45 -20.99 -10.64
N ARG A 294 10.35 -21.98 -10.81
CA ARG A 294 10.24 -23.00 -11.86
C ARG A 294 8.83 -23.62 -11.97
N ARG A 295 8.28 -24.08 -10.83
CA ARG A 295 6.95 -24.74 -10.81
C ARG A 295 5.83 -23.83 -11.31
N TYR A 296 5.92 -22.53 -11.02
CA TYR A 296 4.98 -21.55 -11.54
C TYR A 296 5.08 -21.44 -13.06
N TYR A 297 6.29 -21.38 -13.63
CA TYR A 297 6.45 -21.30 -15.09
C TYR A 297 6.05 -22.59 -15.82
N GLU A 298 6.34 -23.76 -15.23
CA GLU A 298 5.90 -25.06 -15.76
C GLU A 298 4.37 -25.13 -15.83
N ASP A 299 3.67 -24.74 -14.77
CA ASP A 299 2.21 -24.64 -14.75
C ASP A 299 1.69 -23.67 -15.83
N ARG A 300 2.29 -22.48 -15.92
CA ARG A 300 1.88 -21.43 -16.88
C ARG A 300 2.10 -21.84 -18.33
N LYS A 301 3.13 -22.62 -18.63
CA LYS A 301 3.38 -23.19 -19.95
C LYS A 301 2.25 -24.13 -20.38
N THR A 302 1.67 -24.87 -19.44
CA THR A 302 0.55 -25.81 -19.73
C THR A 302 -0.81 -25.13 -19.78
N ARG A 303 -0.98 -23.96 -19.18
CA ARG A 303 -2.25 -23.23 -19.12
C ARG A 303 -2.83 -22.86 -20.48
N PHE A 304 -1.99 -22.76 -21.50
CA PHE A 304 -2.40 -22.42 -22.88
C PHE A 304 -2.27 -23.62 -23.83
N LEU A 305 -1.89 -24.81 -23.34
CA LEU A 305 -1.83 -26.07 -24.11
C LEU A 305 -3.23 -26.65 -24.31
#